data_AF-A0A1G6BX07-F1
#
_entry.id   AF-A0A1G6BX07-F1
#
_cell.length_a   1.000
_cell.length_b   1.000
_cell.length_c   1.000
_cell.angle_alpha   90.00
_cell.angle_beta   90.00
_cell.angle_gamma   90.00
#
_symmetry.space_group_name_H-M   'P 1'
#
loop_
_entity.id
_entity.type
_entity.pdbx_description
1 polymer ?
#
loop_
_entity_poly.entity_id
_entity_poly.type
_entity_poly.pdbx_seq_one_letter_code
_entity_poly.pdbx_strand_id
1 'polypeptide(L)' 'MLRTVKATLEADGSVRLHEQVQVPFPCRAIVTILDEPEDFETALLSQESLAQDWERPEEDAAWSHLQ' A
#
# COMPACT_ATOMS: atom_id res chain seq x y z
N MET A 1 -17.45 -8.53 6.64
CA MET A 1 -16.51 -8.08 5.58
C MET A 1 -15.73 -6.90 6.12
N LEU A 2 -14.41 -6.89 5.95
CA LEU A 2 -13.57 -5.73 6.24
C LEU A 2 -13.57 -4.82 5.00
N ARG A 3 -13.79 -3.53 5.20
CA ARG A 3 -13.70 -2.52 4.14
C ARG A 3 -12.61 -1.54 4.53
N THR A 4 -11.63 -1.38 3.65
CA THR A 4 -10.57 -0.38 3.80
C THR A 4 -10.96 0.86 3.03
N VAL A 5 -10.82 2.02 3.65
CA VAL A 5 -11.18 3.31 3.07
C VAL A 5 -9.99 4.23 3.18
N LYS A 6 -9.62 4.89 2.08
CA LYS A 6 -8.55 5.88 2.10
C LYS A 6 -9.01 7.17 2.78
N ALA A 7 -8.14 7.70 3.63
CA ALA A 7 -8.37 8.92 4.36
C ALA A 7 -7.06 9.69 4.55
N THR A 8 -7.17 11.01 4.69
CA THR A 8 -6.06 11.86 5.14
C THR A 8 -6.22 12.10 6.64
N LEU A 9 -5.15 11.88 7.40
CA LEU A 9 -5.05 12.32 8.79
C LEU A 9 -4.44 13.73 8.78
N GLU A 10 -5.20 14.71 9.25
CA GLU A 10 -4.75 16.09 9.37
C GLU A 10 -3.94 16.28 10.67
N ALA A 11 -3.13 17.34 10.74
CA ALA A 11 -2.25 17.59 11.89
C ALA A 11 -2.99 17.86 13.21
N ASP A 12 -4.26 18.24 13.14
CA ASP A 12 -5.15 18.42 14.29
C ASP A 12 -5.76 17.09 14.80
N GLY A 13 -5.41 15.97 14.16
CA GLY A 13 -5.94 14.64 14.45
C GLY A 13 -7.29 14.35 13.80
N SER A 14 -7.82 15.25 12.97
CA SER A 14 -9.04 14.99 12.22
C SER A 14 -8.79 14.04 11.04
N VAL A 15 -9.74 13.14 10.78
CA VAL A 15 -9.67 12.16 9.69
C VAL A 15 -10.63 12.57 8.59
N ARG A 16 -10.10 12.96 7.43
CA ARG A 16 -10.90 13.25 6.23
C ARG A 16 -10.95 12.03 5.32
N LEU A 17 -12.11 11.37 5.27
CA LEU A 17 -12.39 10.26 4.36
C LEU A 17 -12.45 10.77 2.92
N HIS A 18 -11.79 10.07 1.98
CA HIS A 18 -11.79 10.44 0.56
C HIS A 18 -13.06 9.98 -0.17
N GLU A 19 -13.76 9.02 0.42
CA GLU A 19 -15.04 8.51 -0.05
C GLU A 19 -16.06 8.52 1.09
N GLN A 20 -17.34 8.63 0.73
CA GLN A 20 -18.41 8.59 1.71
C GLN A 20 -18.61 7.16 2.22
N VAL A 21 -18.40 6.96 3.52
CA VAL A 21 -18.63 5.67 4.18
C VAL A 21 -19.99 5.71 4.86
N GLN A 22 -20.96 5.02 4.26
CA GLN A 22 -22.25 4.80 4.89
C GLN A 22 -22.16 3.56 5.78
N VAL A 23 -22.32 3.76 7.08
CA VAL A 23 -22.44 2.67 8.05
C VAL A 23 -23.90 2.51 8.47
N PRO A 24 -24.47 1.30 8.37
CA PRO A 24 -25.89 1.08 8.68
C PRO A 24 -26.22 1.24 10.18
N PHE A 25 -25.21 1.15 11.04
CA PHE A 25 -25.33 1.35 12.49
C PHE A 25 -23.97 1.80 13.07
N PRO A 26 -23.92 2.40 14.28
CA PRO A 26 -22.66 2.75 14.93
C PRO A 26 -21.78 1.51 15.12
N CYS A 27 -20.56 1.54 14.58
CA CYS A 27 -19.64 0.41 14.62
C CYS A 27 -18.24 0.83 15.06
N ARG A 28 -17.46 -0.14 15.53
CA ARG A 28 -16.04 0.06 15.84
C ARG A 28 -15.25 0.14 14.54
N ALA A 29 -14.33 1.10 14.46
CA ALA A 29 -13.40 1.25 13.35
C ALA A 29 -11.96 1.05 13.86
N ILE A 30 -11.08 0.60 12.97
CA ILE A 30 -9.63 0.56 13.19
C ILE A 30 -9.04 1.61 12.26
N VAL A 31 -8.21 2.47 12.80
CA VAL A 31 -7.43 3.44 12.03
C VAL A 31 -6.00 2.93 11.98
N THR A 32 -5.49 2.76 10.76
CA THR A 32 -4.09 2.42 10.51
C THR A 32 -3.44 3.64 9.88
N ILE A 33 -2.41 4.16 10.53
CA ILE A 33 -1.60 5.26 10.00
C ILE A 33 -0.53 4.63 9.11
N LEU A 34 -0.44 5.10 7.88
CA LEU A 34 0.60 4.70 6.95
C LEU A 34 1.67 5.79 6.99
N ASP A 35 2.85 5.45 7.50
CA ASP A 35 4.01 6.33 7.36
C ASP A 35 4.40 6.31 5.88
N GLU A 36 4.29 7.45 5.20
CA GLU A 36 4.87 7.57 3.88
C GLU A 36 6.39 7.53 4.04
N PRO A 37 7.10 6.63 3.35
CA PRO A 37 8.55 6.61 3.42
C PRO A 37 9.07 7.97 2.96
N GLU A 38 9.84 8.66 3.80
CA GLU A 38 10.42 9.97 3.48
C GLU A 38 11.30 9.90 2.22
N ASP A 39 11.77 8.72 1.84
CA ASP A 39 12.74 8.54 0.78
C ASP A 39 12.27 7.55 -0.31
N PHE A 40 11.83 8.11 -1.43
CA PHE A 40 11.82 7.39 -2.72
C PHE A 40 13.22 6.86 -3.09
N GLU A 41 14.30 7.44 -2.55
CA GLU A 41 15.67 7.00 -2.79
C GLU A 41 15.92 5.57 -2.28
N THR A 42 15.36 5.19 -1.13
CA THR A 42 15.51 3.82 -0.61
C THR A 42 14.77 2.80 -1.48
N ALA A 43 13.61 3.18 -2.03
CA ALA A 43 12.89 2.36 -3.00
C ALA A 43 13.67 2.22 -4.31
N LEU A 44 14.31 3.29 -4.79
CA LEU A 44 15.13 3.28 -6.00
C LEU A 44 16.40 2.41 -5.86
N LEU A 45 17.09 2.52 -4.72
CA LEU A 45 18.24 1.65 -4.40
C LEU A 45 17.84 0.18 -4.29
N SER A 46 16.66 -0.09 -3.73
CA SER A 46 16.12 -1.45 -3.65
C SER A 46 15.72 -1.98 -5.03
N GLN A 47 15.21 -1.12 -5.92
CA GLN A 47 14.86 -1.49 -7.29
C GLN A 47 16.10 -1.94 -8.09
N GLU A 48 17.21 -1.19 -8.03
CA GLU A 48 18.44 -1.59 -8.72
C GLU A 48 19.02 -2.91 -8.20
N SER A 49 18.92 -3.15 -6.89
CA SER A 49 19.36 -4.39 -6.27
C SER A 49 18.49 -5.59 -6.69
N LEU A 50 17.16 -5.42 -6.66
CA LEU A 50 16.21 -6.49 -7.00
C LEU A 50 16.19 -6.80 -8.50
N ALA A 51 16.39 -5.80 -9.37
CA ALA A 51 16.39 -5.99 -10.82
C ALA A 51 17.47 -7.00 -11.27
N GLN A 52 18.62 -7.04 -10.60
CA GLN A 52 19.73 -7.93 -10.95
C GLN A 52 19.37 -9.42 -10.83
N ASP A 53 18.56 -9.78 -9.84
CA ASP A 53 18.12 -11.16 -9.61
C ASP A 53 16.76 -11.45 -10.25
N TRP A 54 15.88 -10.45 -10.36
CA TRP A 54 14.48 -10.62 -10.79
C TRP A 54 14.27 -10.47 -12.30
N GLU A 55 15.09 -9.69 -13.02
CA GLU A 55 15.00 -9.54 -14.49
C GLU A 55 15.73 -10.65 -15.25
N ARG A 56 16.00 -11.76 -14.58
CA ARG A 56 16.70 -12.89 -15.17
C ARG A 56 15.75 -13.68 -16.07
N PRO A 57 16.19 -14.10 -17.27
CA PRO A 57 15.35 -14.88 -18.19
C PRO A 57 14.92 -16.22 -17.59
N GLU A 58 15.66 -16.74 -16.60
CA GLU A 58 15.26 -17.93 -15.83
C GLU A 58 14.01 -17.68 -14.96
N GLU A 59 13.88 -16.48 -14.39
CA GLU A 59 12.67 -16.07 -13.66
C GLU A 59 11.51 -15.91 -14.65
N ASP A 60 11.67 -15.18 -15.76
CA ASP A 60 10.59 -15.05 -16.77
C ASP A 60 10.00 -16.40 -17.21
N ALA A 61 10.87 -17.41 -17.39
CA ALA A 61 10.43 -18.78 -17.67
C ALA A 61 9.66 -19.41 -16.49
N ALA A 62 10.14 -19.26 -15.25
CA ALA A 62 9.47 -19.76 -14.06
C ALA A 62 8.08 -19.12 -13.85
N TRP A 63 7.95 -17.83 -14.12
CA TRP A 63 6.70 -17.08 -14.01
C TRP A 63 5.70 -17.45 -15.12
N SER A 64 6.18 -17.74 -16.34
CA SER A 64 5.34 -18.21 -17.45
C SER A 64 4.64 -19.55 -17.15
N HIS A 65 5.13 -20.33 -16.19
CA HIS A 65 4.52 -21.61 -15.80
C HIS A 65 3.38 -21.48 -14.78
N LEU A 66 3.15 -20.30 -14.22
CA LEU A 66 2.13 -20.05 -13.19
C LEU A 66 0.84 -19.38 -13.72
N GLN A 67 0.74 -19.18 -15.03
CA GLN A 67 -0.38 -18.52 -15.68
C GLN A 67 -1.45 -19.49 -16.20
#